data_AF-A0A7C3PBK2-F1
#
_entry.id   AF-A0A7C3PBK2-F1
#
_cell.length_a   1.000
_cell.length_b   1.000
_cell.length_c   1.000
_cell.angle_alpha   90.00
_cell.angle_beta   90.00
_cell.angle_gamma   90.00
#
_symmetry.space_group_name_H-M   'P 1'
#
loop_
_entity.id
_entity.type
_entity.pdbx_description
1 polymer ?
#
loop_
_entity_poly.entity_id
_entity_poly.type
_entity_poly.pdbx_seq_one_letter_code
_entity_poly.pdbx_strand_id
1 'polypeptide(L)'
;MLSLAGTLAPLALAPIHVASARQDAPVPPPKAPQAAPDAPPAPDAPTPERLREFLAGRLERLRAEQNRLEEAVAMLDRGESPETVKQMLTPRRDGGGPEQGRFMPGERHGPGVGVAREGPGPRDQAPGGRPRILNDELRERVLNMIREKHPEAFRDLQRLREQDPQAFDRKIAEAAPRFLDAVKAQIEDPAAAESRKRMFEIGREVEETLRAIEGAEDAGAREDLVRRLRELINEQFELRIGFQQRRLEGLERQIGQVRREIEEFQAQRDQLVDQRLVELIERGPAPRDGRRHPEGPEVSDRPGPRGDAPAPPVERRRRESQPE
;
A
#
# COMPACT_ATOMS: atom_id res chain seq x y z
N MET A 1 -22.58 -9.70 -54.10
CA MET A 1 -21.29 -10.41 -54.28
C MET A 1 -20.36 -9.52 -55.08
N LEU A 2 -19.53 -8.71 -54.42
CA LEU A 2 -18.53 -7.85 -55.07
C LEU A 2 -17.17 -8.19 -54.45
N SER A 3 -16.32 -8.80 -55.28
CA SER A 3 -14.97 -9.26 -54.97
C SER A 3 -14.00 -8.10 -55.17
N LEU A 4 -13.30 -7.71 -54.11
CA LEU A 4 -12.21 -6.73 -54.14
C LEU A 4 -10.90 -7.49 -53.86
N ALA A 5 -10.22 -7.86 -54.94
CA ALA A 5 -8.87 -8.42 -54.91
C ALA A 5 -7.86 -7.26 -54.77
N GLY A 6 -7.32 -7.08 -53.57
CA GLY A 6 -6.27 -6.12 -53.27
C GLY A 6 -4.89 -6.77 -53.37
N THR A 7 -4.10 -6.31 -54.34
CA THR A 7 -2.72 -6.70 -54.63
C THR A 7 -1.77 -6.20 -53.53
N LEU A 8 -1.09 -7.11 -52.83
CA LEU A 8 -0.04 -6.80 -51.86
C LEU A 8 1.32 -6.71 -52.57
N ALA A 9 1.97 -5.54 -52.48
CA ALA A 9 3.35 -5.33 -52.91
C ALA A 9 4.32 -5.63 -51.75
N PRO A 10 5.47 -6.30 -51.97
CA PRO A 10 6.44 -6.57 -50.93
C PRO A 10 7.33 -5.35 -50.68
N LEU A 11 7.35 -4.88 -49.42
CA LEU A 11 8.23 -3.83 -48.93
C LEU A 11 9.59 -4.45 -48.55
N ALA A 12 10.64 -4.12 -49.29
CA ALA A 12 12.00 -4.56 -49.00
C ALA A 12 12.57 -3.79 -47.80
N LEU A 13 12.86 -4.48 -46.70
CA LEU A 13 13.61 -3.95 -45.57
C LEU A 13 15.10 -3.86 -45.91
N ALA A 14 15.68 -2.67 -45.82
CA ALA A 14 17.12 -2.47 -45.82
C ALA A 14 17.71 -2.70 -44.41
N PRO A 15 18.92 -3.26 -44.28
CA PRO A 15 19.56 -3.49 -42.99
C PRO A 15 20.10 -2.19 -42.39
N ILE A 16 19.63 -1.85 -41.19
CA ILE A 16 20.16 -0.76 -40.36
C ILE A 16 21.47 -1.25 -39.72
N HIS A 17 22.60 -0.69 -40.13
CA HIS A 17 23.88 -0.87 -39.44
C HIS A 17 23.95 0.06 -38.23
N VAL A 18 23.80 -0.50 -37.03
CA VAL A 18 24.04 0.19 -35.76
C VAL A 18 25.53 0.09 -35.44
N ALA A 19 26.25 1.19 -35.64
CA ALA A 19 27.64 1.34 -35.19
C ALA A 19 27.67 1.45 -33.66
N SER A 20 28.04 0.36 -32.99
CA SER A 20 28.28 0.32 -31.54
C SER A 20 29.78 0.50 -31.27
N ALA A 21 30.17 1.70 -30.89
CA ALA A 21 31.50 1.99 -30.35
C ALA A 21 31.35 2.88 -29.12
N ARG A 22 31.04 2.27 -27.98
CA ARG A 22 31.28 2.86 -26.66
C ARG A 22 32.38 2.05 -25.99
N GLN A 23 33.53 2.69 -25.82
CA GLN A 23 34.64 2.20 -25.02
C GLN A 23 34.18 2.05 -23.57
N ASP A 24 34.23 0.82 -23.07
CA ASP A 24 34.06 0.50 -21.65
C ASP A 24 35.23 1.09 -20.85
N ALA A 25 34.96 2.16 -20.10
CA ALA A 25 35.84 2.57 -19.03
C ALA A 25 35.61 1.65 -17.81
N PRO A 26 36.67 1.15 -17.15
CA PRO A 26 36.55 0.27 -16.00
C PRO A 26 35.87 1.00 -14.83
N VAL A 27 34.68 0.52 -14.45
CA VAL A 27 33.96 0.97 -13.26
C VAL A 27 34.81 0.62 -12.03
N PRO A 28 35.15 1.58 -11.16
CA PRO A 28 35.89 1.29 -9.93
C PRO A 28 35.08 0.37 -9.03
N PRO A 29 35.72 -0.60 -8.34
CA PRO A 29 35.01 -1.53 -7.47
C PRO A 29 34.25 -0.78 -6.38
N PRO A 30 32.98 -1.16 -6.09
CA PRO A 30 32.19 -0.55 -5.03
C PRO A 30 32.92 -0.72 -3.69
N LYS A 31 33.14 0.40 -2.98
CA LYS A 31 33.68 0.39 -1.62
C LYS A 31 32.81 -0.52 -0.74
N ALA A 32 33.43 -1.52 -0.14
CA ALA A 32 32.77 -2.44 0.77
C ALA A 32 32.04 -1.64 1.88
N PRO A 33 30.75 -1.91 2.14
CA PRO A 33 30.02 -1.25 3.21
C PRO A 33 30.71 -1.55 4.55
N GLN A 34 31.17 -0.49 5.21
CA GLN A 34 31.70 -0.57 6.57
C GLN A 34 30.58 -1.07 7.48
N ALA A 35 30.83 -2.19 8.16
CA ALA A 35 29.88 -2.83 9.05
C ALA A 35 29.51 -1.86 10.19
N ALA A 36 28.23 -1.51 10.27
CA ALA A 36 27.70 -0.78 11.42
C ALA A 36 27.75 -1.71 12.65
N PRO A 37 28.46 -1.36 13.72
CA PRO A 37 28.37 -2.08 14.99
C PRO A 37 26.99 -1.81 15.60
N ASP A 38 26.38 -2.85 16.18
CA ASP A 38 25.17 -2.81 17.02
C ASP A 38 23.80 -2.74 16.32
N ALA A 39 23.60 -3.50 15.24
CA ALA A 39 22.24 -3.88 14.85
C ALA A 39 21.69 -4.94 15.85
N PRO A 40 20.49 -4.77 16.44
CA PRO A 40 19.88 -5.79 17.27
C PRO A 40 19.76 -7.11 16.47
N PRO A 41 19.92 -8.27 17.11
CA PRO A 41 19.79 -9.55 16.42
C PRO A 41 18.45 -9.60 15.68
N ALA A 42 18.50 -9.98 14.41
CA ALA A 42 17.29 -10.15 13.61
C ALA A 42 16.34 -11.09 14.37
N PRO A 43 15.04 -10.78 14.46
CA PRO A 43 14.10 -11.65 15.13
C PRO A 43 14.17 -13.04 14.52
N ASP A 44 14.26 -14.07 15.38
CA ASP A 44 14.39 -15.46 14.94
C ASP A 44 13.30 -15.79 13.90
N ALA A 45 13.71 -16.45 12.82
CA ALA A 45 12.78 -16.91 11.81
C ALA A 45 11.67 -17.74 12.49
N PRO A 46 10.39 -17.52 12.14
CA PRO A 46 9.28 -18.20 12.79
C PRO A 46 9.45 -19.71 12.63
N THR A 47 9.43 -20.44 13.75
CA THR A 47 9.53 -21.91 13.72
C THR A 47 8.29 -22.49 13.03
N PRO A 48 8.40 -23.66 12.36
CA PRO A 48 7.26 -24.32 11.74
C PRO A 48 6.10 -24.58 12.72
N GLU A 49 6.38 -24.81 14.01
CA GLU A 49 5.31 -24.97 15.02
C GLU A 49 4.52 -23.68 15.24
N ARG A 50 5.20 -22.53 15.38
CA ARG A 50 4.53 -21.24 15.55
C ARG A 50 3.68 -20.87 14.34
N LEU A 51 4.16 -21.18 13.14
CA LEU A 51 3.39 -20.96 11.92
C LEU A 51 2.13 -21.85 11.87
N ARG A 52 2.25 -23.12 12.28
CA ARG A 52 1.09 -24.04 12.37
C ARG A 52 0.07 -23.56 13.39
N GLU A 53 0.49 -23.13 14.57
CA GLU A 53 -0.40 -22.60 15.61
C GLU A 53 -1.12 -21.34 15.14
N PHE A 54 -0.39 -20.41 14.51
CA PHE A 54 -0.97 -19.21 13.92
C PHE A 54 -2.03 -19.54 12.85
N LEU A 55 -1.72 -20.48 11.95
CA LEU A 55 -2.64 -20.90 10.90
C LEU A 55 -3.86 -21.62 11.48
N ALA A 56 -3.69 -22.46 12.50
CA ALA A 56 -4.78 -23.13 13.20
C ALA A 56 -5.74 -22.12 13.86
N GLY A 57 -5.22 -21.15 14.60
CA GLY A 57 -6.04 -20.10 15.23
C GLY A 57 -6.69 -19.15 14.21
N ARG A 58 -6.08 -18.96 13.03
CA ARG A 58 -6.73 -18.24 11.92
C ARG A 58 -7.87 -19.04 11.31
N LEU A 59 -7.68 -20.35 11.13
CA LEU A 59 -8.69 -21.25 10.56
C LEU A 59 -9.89 -21.39 11.48
N GLU A 60 -9.67 -21.45 12.80
CA GLU A 60 -10.74 -21.47 13.81
C GLU A 60 -11.59 -20.20 13.77
N ARG A 61 -10.95 -19.01 13.68
CA ARG A 61 -11.67 -17.73 13.53
C ARG A 61 -12.54 -17.68 12.26
N LEU A 62 -12.02 -18.19 11.13
CA LEU A 62 -12.79 -18.25 9.88
C LEU A 62 -13.98 -19.19 9.98
N ARG A 63 -13.83 -20.35 10.65
CA ARG A 63 -14.95 -21.27 10.91
C ARG A 63 -16.02 -20.62 11.80
N ALA A 64 -15.62 -19.89 12.83
CA ALA A 64 -16.55 -19.17 13.70
C ALA A 64 -17.31 -18.07 12.93
N GLU A 65 -16.62 -17.33 12.06
CA GLU A 65 -17.23 -16.32 11.21
C GLU A 65 -18.19 -16.93 10.17
N GLN A 66 -17.81 -18.06 9.56
CA GLN A 66 -18.68 -18.81 8.65
C GLN A 66 -19.97 -19.27 9.35
N ASN A 67 -19.86 -19.90 10.52
CA ASN A 67 -21.02 -20.35 11.28
C ASN A 67 -21.96 -19.18 11.64
N ARG A 68 -21.40 -18.01 11.98
CA ARG A 68 -22.17 -16.80 12.27
C ARG A 68 -22.93 -16.29 11.05
N LEU A 69 -22.33 -16.36 9.86
CA LEU A 69 -22.99 -15.99 8.60
C LEU A 69 -24.09 -16.99 8.22
N GLU A 70 -23.85 -18.28 8.40
CA GLU A 70 -24.86 -19.32 8.16
C GLU A 70 -26.07 -19.13 9.08
N GLU A 71 -25.85 -18.80 10.35
CA GLU A 71 -26.92 -18.47 11.30
C GLU A 71 -27.67 -17.19 10.90
N ALA A 72 -26.95 -16.15 10.47
CA ALA A 72 -27.55 -14.91 9.95
C ALA A 72 -28.46 -15.16 8.73
N VAL A 73 -28.07 -16.05 7.81
CA VAL A 73 -28.91 -16.47 6.68
C VAL A 73 -30.14 -17.23 7.18
N ALA A 74 -29.97 -18.18 8.09
CA ALA A 74 -31.08 -18.92 8.68
C ALA A 74 -32.06 -18.03 9.48
N MET A 75 -31.62 -16.89 10.02
CA MET A 75 -32.49 -15.88 10.63
C MET A 75 -33.34 -15.15 9.58
N LEU A 76 -32.75 -14.78 8.44
CA LEU A 76 -33.48 -14.17 7.34
C LEU A 76 -34.53 -15.13 6.76
N ASP A 77 -34.18 -16.41 6.59
CA ASP A 77 -35.10 -17.44 6.09
C ASP A 77 -36.30 -17.68 7.02
N ARG A 78 -36.11 -17.46 8.33
CA ARG A 78 -37.19 -17.51 9.34
C ARG A 78 -38.03 -16.23 9.39
N GLY A 79 -37.71 -15.22 8.59
CA GLY A 79 -38.43 -13.94 8.54
C GLY A 79 -38.03 -12.96 9.65
N GLU A 80 -36.86 -13.12 10.27
CA GLU A 80 -36.36 -12.12 11.21
C GLU A 80 -36.01 -10.80 10.52
N SER A 81 -36.05 -9.70 11.28
CA SER A 81 -35.80 -8.37 10.71
C SER A 81 -34.33 -8.22 10.27
N PRO A 82 -34.06 -7.55 9.13
CA PRO A 82 -32.69 -7.29 8.70
C PRO A 82 -31.84 -6.53 9.72
N GLU A 83 -32.44 -5.67 10.56
CA GLU A 83 -31.74 -4.95 11.63
C GLU A 83 -31.25 -5.89 12.74
N THR A 84 -32.03 -6.93 13.10
CA THR A 84 -31.61 -7.97 14.04
C THR A 84 -30.38 -8.71 13.51
N VAL A 85 -30.41 -9.10 12.24
CA VAL A 85 -29.30 -9.79 11.57
C VAL A 85 -28.06 -8.89 11.49
N LYS A 86 -28.24 -7.60 11.19
CA LYS A 86 -27.15 -6.61 11.17
C LYS A 86 -26.50 -6.41 12.55
N GLN A 87 -27.30 -6.34 13.62
CA GLN A 87 -26.78 -6.30 15.00
C GLN A 87 -26.02 -7.58 15.35
N MET A 88 -26.52 -8.74 14.87
CA MET A 88 -25.86 -10.02 15.06
C MET A 88 -24.56 -10.14 14.28
N LEU A 89 -24.40 -9.47 13.12
CA LEU A 89 -23.16 -9.48 12.32
C LEU A 89 -22.15 -8.42 12.73
N THR A 90 -22.59 -7.32 13.35
CA THR A 90 -21.65 -6.33 13.88
C THR A 90 -20.85 -6.98 15.02
N PRO A 91 -19.51 -7.01 14.97
CA PRO A 91 -18.71 -7.54 16.06
C PRO A 91 -19.10 -6.75 17.33
N ARG A 92 -19.76 -7.45 18.25
CA ARG A 92 -20.09 -6.94 19.57
C ARG A 92 -18.76 -6.49 20.17
N ARG A 93 -18.60 -5.18 20.32
CA ARG A 93 -17.36 -4.54 20.74
C ARG A 93 -17.20 -4.72 22.26
N ASP A 94 -17.42 -5.94 22.74
CA ASP A 94 -17.66 -6.30 24.14
C ASP A 94 -16.34 -6.42 24.92
N GLY A 95 -15.31 -5.64 24.55
CA GLY A 95 -13.98 -5.70 25.16
C GLY A 95 -13.19 -4.39 25.12
N GLY A 96 -13.83 -3.24 24.90
CA GLY A 96 -13.17 -1.93 24.95
C GLY A 96 -14.19 -0.81 24.99
N GLY A 97 -14.48 -0.35 26.22
CA GLY A 97 -15.58 0.53 26.57
C GLY A 97 -15.62 1.93 25.92
N PRO A 98 -16.62 2.73 26.29
CA PRO A 98 -16.79 4.10 25.82
C PRO A 98 -15.74 5.01 26.47
N GLU A 99 -14.56 5.04 25.87
CA GLU A 99 -13.55 6.08 26.13
C GLU A 99 -13.43 7.05 24.94
N GLN A 100 -14.58 7.37 24.33
CA GLN A 100 -14.75 8.64 23.64
C GLN A 100 -15.30 9.63 24.66
N GLY A 101 -14.46 10.52 25.19
CA GLY A 101 -14.99 11.61 26.03
C GLY A 101 -14.04 12.56 26.73
N ARG A 102 -12.72 12.36 26.76
CA ARG A 102 -11.80 13.39 27.30
C ARG A 102 -10.48 13.44 26.52
N PHE A 103 -10.53 14.14 25.39
CA PHE A 103 -9.36 14.89 24.92
C PHE A 103 -9.05 15.97 25.97
N MET A 104 -8.19 15.66 26.94
CA MET A 104 -7.52 16.69 27.74
C MET A 104 -6.32 17.21 26.94
N PRO A 105 -6.25 18.52 26.65
CA PRO A 105 -5.07 19.10 26.02
C PRO A 105 -4.01 19.33 27.11
N GLY A 106 -2.94 18.54 27.15
CA GLY A 106 -1.72 18.97 27.84
C GLY A 106 -0.86 17.94 28.57
N GLU A 107 -1.23 16.66 28.66
CA GLU A 107 -0.40 15.70 29.42
C GLU A 107 0.35 14.73 28.50
N ARG A 108 1.61 15.10 28.23
CA ARG A 108 2.67 14.16 27.86
C ARG A 108 2.92 13.24 29.05
N HIS A 109 2.62 11.94 28.92
CA HIS A 109 3.24 10.75 29.54
C HIS A 109 2.69 9.58 28.68
N GLY A 110 3.37 8.52 28.26
CA GLY A 110 4.58 7.80 28.61
C GLY A 110 4.53 6.50 27.77
N PRO A 111 5.58 5.65 27.76
CA PRO A 111 5.72 4.54 26.82
C PRO A 111 4.81 3.37 27.20
N GLY A 112 3.58 3.39 26.68
CA GLY A 112 2.62 2.29 26.80
C GLY A 112 2.97 1.17 25.84
N VAL A 113 3.23 -0.01 26.41
CA VAL A 113 3.40 -1.31 25.74
C VAL A 113 2.14 -1.61 24.92
N GLY A 114 2.16 -1.19 23.66
CA GLY A 114 1.12 -1.47 22.68
C GLY A 114 1.23 -2.91 22.22
N VAL A 115 0.20 -3.69 22.56
CA VAL A 115 -0.10 -5.01 21.99
C VAL A 115 0.17 -5.01 20.49
N ALA A 116 1.05 -5.91 20.07
CA ALA A 116 1.46 -6.10 18.69
C ALA A 116 0.22 -6.33 17.81
N ARG A 117 -0.16 -5.31 17.04
CA ARG A 117 -1.06 -5.45 15.91
C ARG A 117 -0.30 -6.24 14.85
N GLU A 118 -0.32 -7.57 14.97
CA GLU A 118 0.21 -8.52 14.01
C GLU A 118 -0.67 -8.54 12.76
N GLY A 119 -0.47 -7.52 11.94
CA GLY A 119 -0.62 -7.61 10.51
C GLY A 119 0.58 -6.89 9.92
N PRO A 120 1.32 -7.49 8.97
CA PRO A 120 2.27 -6.75 8.16
C PRO A 120 1.46 -5.86 7.21
N GLY A 121 0.83 -4.83 7.76
CA GLY A 121 0.48 -3.66 6.97
C GLY A 121 1.79 -3.14 6.37
N PRO A 122 1.79 -2.61 5.13
CA PRO A 122 3.02 -2.19 4.45
C PRO A 122 3.78 -1.19 5.33
N ARG A 123 4.80 -1.66 6.05
CA ARG A 123 5.69 -0.85 6.89
C ARG A 123 6.71 -0.07 6.06
N ASP A 124 6.49 0.03 4.76
CA ASP A 124 7.35 0.73 3.80
C ASP A 124 7.26 2.26 3.88
N GLN A 125 6.48 2.81 4.82
CA GLN A 125 6.47 4.23 5.13
C GLN A 125 6.85 4.46 6.59
N ALA A 126 8.03 4.01 6.99
CA ALA A 126 8.69 4.61 8.14
C ALA A 126 8.92 6.11 7.81
N PRO A 127 8.52 7.07 8.67
CA PRO A 127 8.64 8.52 8.45
C PRO A 127 10.09 9.06 8.44
N GLY A 128 11.07 8.20 8.12
CA GLY A 128 12.47 8.54 7.91
C GLY A 128 13.12 7.74 6.78
N GLY A 129 12.33 7.00 5.97
CA GLY A 129 12.84 6.39 4.75
C GLY A 129 13.33 7.49 3.82
N ARG A 130 14.63 7.48 3.48
CA ARG A 130 15.21 8.42 2.52
C ARG A 130 14.29 8.53 1.31
N PRO A 131 13.97 9.74 0.82
CA PRO A 131 13.10 9.90 -0.34
C PRO A 131 13.64 8.99 -1.45
N ARG A 132 12.82 8.03 -1.88
CA ARG A 132 13.21 7.14 -3.00
C ARG A 132 13.56 8.06 -4.16
N ILE A 133 14.81 7.99 -4.61
CA ILE A 133 15.28 8.80 -5.74
C ILE A 133 14.39 8.41 -6.92
N LEU A 134 13.55 9.35 -7.36
CA LEU A 134 12.72 9.18 -8.54
C LEU A 134 13.64 9.11 -9.75
N ASN A 135 13.50 8.06 -10.56
CA ASN A 135 14.13 8.02 -11.88
C ASN A 135 13.66 9.24 -12.71
N ASP A 136 14.55 9.81 -13.52
CA ASP A 136 14.29 11.03 -14.30
C ASP A 136 13.08 10.84 -15.24
N GLU A 137 12.93 9.67 -15.86
CA GLU A 137 11.75 9.36 -16.69
C GLU A 137 10.45 9.43 -15.90
N LEU A 138 10.45 8.93 -14.66
CA LEU A 138 9.27 8.91 -13.80
C LEU A 138 8.95 10.31 -13.28
N ARG A 139 10.00 11.09 -12.98
CA ARG A 139 9.91 12.50 -12.63
C ARG A 139 9.25 13.30 -13.76
N GLU A 140 9.67 13.11 -15.00
CA GLU A 140 9.07 13.78 -16.17
C GLU A 140 7.60 13.40 -16.37
N ARG A 141 7.24 12.12 -16.19
CA ARG A 141 5.83 11.68 -16.28
C ARG A 141 4.97 12.33 -15.20
N VAL A 142 5.45 12.39 -13.96
CA VAL A 142 4.76 13.09 -12.86
C VAL A 142 4.59 14.58 -13.21
N LEU A 143 5.63 15.23 -13.70
CA LEU A 143 5.56 16.64 -14.13
C LEU A 143 4.56 16.87 -15.27
N ASN A 144 4.53 15.99 -16.26
CA ASN A 144 3.57 16.06 -17.37
C ASN A 144 2.12 15.90 -16.86
N MET A 145 1.90 15.00 -15.91
CA MET A 145 0.57 14.81 -15.33
C MET A 145 0.15 16.01 -14.45
N ILE A 146 1.07 16.58 -13.66
CA ILE A 146 0.81 17.81 -12.92
C ILE A 146 0.51 18.97 -13.89
N ARG A 147 1.24 19.08 -15.00
CA ARG A 147 0.98 20.09 -16.04
C ARG A 147 -0.42 19.97 -16.64
N GLU A 148 -0.88 18.76 -16.93
CA GLU A 148 -2.19 18.52 -17.52
C GLU A 148 -3.33 18.76 -16.51
N LYS A 149 -3.19 18.25 -15.28
CA LYS A 149 -4.28 18.25 -14.27
C LYS A 149 -4.30 19.48 -13.37
N HIS A 150 -3.13 20.06 -13.11
CA HIS A 150 -2.93 21.16 -12.16
C HIS A 150 -1.95 22.20 -12.73
N PRO A 151 -2.33 22.96 -13.78
CA PRO A 151 -1.43 23.87 -14.47
C PRO A 151 -0.86 24.97 -13.56
N GLU A 152 -1.60 25.41 -12.55
CA GLU A 152 -1.12 26.37 -11.55
C GLU A 152 0.00 25.78 -10.69
N ALA A 153 -0.19 24.57 -10.16
CA ALA A 153 0.84 23.86 -9.41
C ALA A 153 2.09 23.60 -10.27
N PHE A 154 1.92 23.31 -11.56
CA PHE A 154 3.04 23.18 -12.48
C PHE A 154 3.81 24.50 -12.66
N ARG A 155 3.12 25.64 -12.80
CA ARG A 155 3.76 26.96 -12.88
C ARG A 155 4.56 27.26 -11.61
N ASP A 156 4.00 26.97 -10.44
CA ASP A 156 4.70 27.16 -9.17
C ASP A 156 5.92 26.25 -9.02
N LEU A 157 5.81 25.00 -9.48
CA LEU A 157 6.94 24.07 -9.53
C LEU A 157 8.04 24.54 -10.49
N GLN A 158 7.71 25.13 -11.64
CA GLN A 158 8.70 25.69 -12.57
C GLN A 158 9.43 26.90 -11.95
N ARG A 159 8.71 27.82 -11.29
CA ARG A 159 9.34 28.92 -10.55
C ARG A 159 10.26 28.40 -9.45
N LEU A 160 9.81 27.37 -8.72
CA LEU A 160 10.60 26.76 -7.66
C LEU A 160 11.86 26.08 -8.20
N ARG A 161 11.79 25.46 -9.39
CA ARG A 161 12.95 24.86 -10.08
C ARG A 161 14.02 25.89 -10.42
N GLU A 162 13.63 27.09 -10.83
CA GLU A 162 14.54 28.20 -11.15
C GLU A 162 15.17 28.83 -9.89
N GLN A 163 14.39 28.95 -8.80
CA GLN A 163 14.80 29.63 -7.58
C GLN A 163 15.58 28.74 -6.60
N ASP A 164 15.10 27.51 -6.37
CA ASP A 164 15.70 26.52 -5.47
C ASP A 164 15.47 25.09 -6.00
N PRO A 165 16.43 24.55 -6.77
CA PRO A 165 16.35 23.19 -7.31
C PRO A 165 16.18 22.10 -6.24
N GLN A 166 16.71 22.30 -5.02
CA GLN A 166 16.58 21.32 -3.95
C GLN A 166 15.18 21.34 -3.33
N ALA A 167 14.58 22.52 -3.16
CA ALA A 167 13.18 22.62 -2.76
C ALA A 167 12.24 22.05 -3.81
N PHE A 168 12.53 22.23 -5.10
CA PHE A 168 11.80 21.58 -6.19
C PHE A 168 11.84 20.05 -6.07
N ASP A 169 13.03 19.46 -5.91
CA ASP A 169 13.17 18.01 -5.76
C ASP A 169 12.41 17.47 -4.55
N ARG A 170 12.46 18.18 -3.41
CA ARG A 170 11.69 17.83 -2.20
C ARG A 170 10.18 17.88 -2.45
N LYS A 171 9.68 18.95 -3.08
CA LYS A 171 8.25 19.08 -3.40
C LYS A 171 7.80 18.01 -4.38
N ILE A 172 8.61 17.68 -5.38
CA ILE A 172 8.30 16.60 -6.32
C ILE A 172 8.30 15.26 -5.61
N ALA A 173 9.30 14.97 -4.76
CA ALA A 173 9.35 13.73 -3.98
C ALA A 173 8.16 13.58 -3.02
N GLU A 174 7.69 14.68 -2.43
CA GLU A 174 6.49 14.71 -1.57
C GLU A 174 5.20 14.49 -2.37
N ALA A 175 5.09 15.13 -3.54
CA ALA A 175 3.92 14.99 -4.40
C ALA A 175 3.86 13.65 -5.13
N ALA A 176 5.04 13.06 -5.43
CA ALA A 176 5.16 11.91 -6.31
C ALA A 176 4.28 10.72 -5.90
N PRO A 177 4.24 10.23 -4.64
CA PRO A 177 3.42 9.07 -4.28
C PRO A 177 1.95 9.19 -4.73
N ARG A 178 1.37 10.40 -4.65
CA ARG A 178 -0.02 10.65 -5.07
C ARG A 178 -0.22 10.51 -6.58
N PHE A 179 0.78 10.92 -7.36
CA PHE A 179 0.74 10.84 -8.83
C PHE A 179 1.29 9.52 -9.36
N LEU A 180 2.21 8.86 -8.64
CA LEU A 180 2.84 7.62 -9.05
C LEU A 180 1.82 6.50 -9.21
N ASP A 181 0.82 6.42 -8.34
CA ASP A 181 -0.25 5.43 -8.47
C ASP A 181 -1.09 5.67 -9.73
N ALA A 182 -1.29 6.92 -10.12
CA ALA A 182 -1.96 7.28 -11.36
C ALA A 182 -1.07 7.05 -12.60
N VAL A 183 0.23 7.34 -12.54
CA VAL A 183 1.18 7.08 -13.63
C VAL A 183 1.32 5.57 -13.85
N LYS A 184 1.50 4.79 -12.78
CA LYS A 184 1.58 3.33 -12.85
C LYS A 184 0.29 2.74 -13.41
N ALA A 185 -0.86 3.21 -12.92
CA ALA A 185 -2.15 2.81 -13.47
C ALA A 185 -2.23 3.07 -14.98
N GLN A 186 -1.76 4.22 -15.46
CA GLN A 186 -1.80 4.55 -16.88
C GLN A 186 -0.85 3.72 -17.74
N ILE A 187 0.28 3.26 -17.17
CA ILE A 187 1.24 2.38 -17.84
C ILE A 187 0.73 0.93 -17.89
N GLU A 188 0.27 0.42 -16.75
CA GLU A 188 -0.12 -0.98 -16.59
C GLU A 188 -1.49 -1.26 -17.22
N ASP A 189 -2.42 -0.31 -17.12
CA ASP A 189 -3.78 -0.44 -17.63
C ASP A 189 -4.33 0.94 -18.10
N PRO A 190 -3.99 1.38 -19.33
CA PRO A 190 -4.43 2.67 -19.86
C PRO A 190 -5.96 2.78 -19.91
N ALA A 191 -6.66 1.68 -20.19
CA ALA A 191 -8.12 1.66 -20.26
C ALA A 191 -8.75 1.89 -18.86
N ALA A 192 -8.17 1.35 -17.79
CA ALA A 192 -8.62 1.63 -16.43
C ALA A 192 -8.27 3.06 -15.97
N ALA A 193 -7.17 3.63 -16.45
CA ALA A 193 -6.83 5.03 -16.20
C ALA A 193 -7.84 5.98 -16.87
N GLU A 194 -8.23 5.72 -18.12
CA GLU A 194 -9.27 6.48 -18.82
C GLU A 194 -10.63 6.38 -18.11
N SER A 195 -11.00 5.18 -17.67
CA SER A 195 -12.26 4.97 -16.92
C SER A 195 -12.25 5.73 -15.59
N ARG A 196 -11.10 5.79 -14.89
CA ARG A 196 -10.94 6.60 -13.67
C ARG A 196 -11.06 8.10 -13.95
N LYS A 197 -10.45 8.58 -15.04
CA LYS A 197 -10.59 9.97 -15.48
C LYS A 197 -12.06 10.31 -15.74
N ARG A 198 -12.77 9.47 -16.51
CA ARG A 198 -14.19 9.68 -16.81
C ARG A 198 -15.07 9.64 -15.55
N MET A 199 -14.81 8.74 -14.61
CA MET A 199 -15.55 8.72 -13.33
C MET A 199 -15.39 10.03 -12.54
N PHE A 200 -14.20 10.64 -12.55
CA PHE A 200 -13.97 11.93 -11.91
C PHE A 200 -14.72 13.07 -12.61
N GLU A 201 -14.71 13.08 -13.94
CA GLU A 201 -15.46 14.05 -14.75
C GLU A 201 -16.98 13.93 -14.50
N ILE A 202 -17.53 12.71 -14.51
CA ILE A 202 -18.94 12.46 -14.18
C ILE A 202 -19.26 12.94 -12.76
N GLY A 203 -18.37 12.74 -11.79
CA GLY A 203 -18.56 13.24 -10.42
C GLY A 203 -18.79 14.76 -10.39
N ARG A 204 -18.02 15.52 -11.16
CA ARG A 204 -18.21 16.97 -11.30
C ARG A 204 -19.52 17.32 -12.02
N GLU A 205 -19.83 16.63 -13.13
CA GLU A 205 -21.07 16.84 -13.87
C GLU A 205 -22.31 16.56 -12.99
N VAL A 206 -22.25 15.54 -12.12
CA VAL A 206 -23.31 15.21 -11.15
C VAL A 206 -23.51 16.34 -10.14
N GLU A 207 -22.42 16.84 -9.54
CA GLU A 207 -22.51 17.97 -8.60
C GLU A 207 -23.07 19.25 -9.25
N GLU A 208 -22.62 19.55 -10.47
CA GLU A 208 -23.13 20.69 -11.25
C GLU A 208 -24.61 20.52 -11.61
N THR A 209 -25.03 19.33 -12.03
CA THR A 209 -26.43 19.02 -12.35
C THR A 209 -27.31 19.13 -11.10
N LEU A 210 -26.84 18.67 -9.95
CA LEU A 210 -27.57 18.80 -8.68
C LEU A 210 -27.79 20.27 -8.30
N ARG A 211 -26.75 21.10 -8.38
CA ARG A 211 -26.89 22.55 -8.14
C ARG A 211 -27.87 23.20 -9.11
N ALA A 212 -27.87 22.79 -10.39
CA ALA A 212 -28.81 23.29 -11.38
C ALA A 212 -30.26 22.89 -11.06
N ILE A 213 -30.48 21.66 -10.58
CA ILE A 213 -31.82 21.19 -10.14
C ILE A 213 -32.34 22.02 -8.96
N GLU A 214 -31.47 22.37 -8.01
CA GLU A 214 -31.84 23.21 -6.85
C GLU A 214 -32.23 24.63 -7.27
N GLY A 215 -31.62 25.17 -8.32
CA GLY A 215 -31.92 26.51 -8.85
C GLY A 215 -33.02 26.58 -9.91
N ALA A 216 -33.58 25.45 -10.35
CA ALA A 216 -34.57 25.43 -11.43
C ALA A 216 -35.98 25.76 -10.91
N GLU A 217 -36.54 26.89 -11.37
CA GLU A 217 -37.92 27.29 -11.06
C GLU A 217 -38.95 26.62 -11.99
N ASP A 218 -38.57 26.38 -13.24
CA ASP A 218 -39.42 25.73 -14.23
C ASP A 218 -39.45 24.21 -14.06
N ALA A 219 -40.66 23.64 -14.06
CA ALA A 219 -40.86 22.21 -13.86
C ALA A 219 -40.30 21.37 -15.02
N GLY A 220 -40.39 21.86 -16.26
CA GLY A 220 -39.86 21.17 -17.44
C GLY A 220 -38.33 21.11 -17.42
N ALA A 221 -37.67 22.25 -17.18
CA ALA A 221 -36.22 22.32 -17.05
C ALA A 221 -35.70 21.40 -15.92
N ARG A 222 -36.44 21.33 -14.80
CA ARG A 222 -36.11 20.43 -13.70
C ARG A 222 -36.21 18.95 -14.11
N GLU A 223 -37.23 18.57 -14.87
CA GLU A 223 -37.39 17.19 -15.35
C GLU A 223 -36.23 16.76 -16.28
N ASP A 224 -35.82 17.64 -17.20
CA ASP A 224 -34.69 17.37 -18.10
C ASP A 224 -33.36 17.21 -17.33
N LEU A 225 -33.13 18.05 -16.33
CA LEU A 225 -31.95 17.92 -15.45
C LEU A 225 -31.97 16.62 -14.64
N VAL A 226 -33.14 16.18 -14.16
CA VAL A 226 -33.29 14.88 -13.47
C VAL A 226 -33.01 13.72 -14.42
N ARG A 227 -33.45 13.81 -15.68
CA ARG A 227 -33.14 12.81 -16.72
C ARG A 227 -31.63 12.74 -16.97
N ARG A 228 -30.98 13.90 -17.12
CA ARG A 228 -29.51 13.99 -17.28
C ARG A 228 -28.78 13.39 -16.08
N LEU A 229 -29.22 13.70 -14.86
CA LEU A 229 -28.63 13.14 -13.65
C LEU A 229 -28.72 11.61 -13.63
N ARG A 230 -29.84 11.04 -14.05
CA ARG A 230 -30.02 9.58 -14.17
C ARG A 230 -29.03 8.97 -15.18
N GLU A 231 -28.83 9.60 -16.33
CA GLU A 231 -27.86 9.15 -17.33
C GLU A 231 -26.43 9.14 -16.79
N LEU A 232 -26.03 10.22 -16.10
CA LEU A 232 -24.70 10.33 -15.47
C LEU A 232 -24.47 9.25 -14.42
N ILE A 233 -25.46 8.99 -13.57
CA ILE A 233 -25.40 7.95 -12.55
C ILE A 233 -25.27 6.57 -13.21
N ASN A 234 -26.06 6.28 -14.24
CA ASN A 234 -25.95 5.02 -14.98
C ASN A 234 -24.57 4.85 -15.61
N GLU A 235 -24.04 5.89 -16.27
CA GLU A 235 -22.69 5.86 -16.84
C GLU A 235 -21.62 5.59 -15.76
N GLN A 236 -21.77 6.21 -14.58
CA GLN A 236 -20.89 5.97 -13.44
C GLN A 236 -20.94 4.51 -12.97
N PHE A 237 -22.13 3.90 -12.92
CA PHE A 237 -22.29 2.49 -12.56
C PHE A 237 -21.62 1.56 -13.57
N GLU A 238 -21.82 1.79 -14.86
CA GLU A 238 -21.18 1.00 -15.92
C GLU A 238 -19.65 1.07 -15.85
N LEU A 239 -19.08 2.27 -15.66
CA LEU A 239 -17.64 2.44 -15.48
C LEU A 239 -17.12 1.69 -14.25
N ARG A 240 -17.89 1.69 -13.16
CA ARG A 240 -17.53 0.97 -11.93
C ARG A 240 -17.56 -0.55 -12.14
N ILE A 241 -18.57 -1.07 -12.82
CA ILE A 241 -18.65 -2.49 -13.19
C ILE A 241 -17.44 -2.87 -14.06
N GLY A 242 -17.18 -2.12 -15.12
CA GLY A 242 -16.03 -2.36 -16.02
C GLY A 242 -14.68 -2.23 -15.32
N PHE A 243 -14.56 -1.38 -14.30
CA PHE A 243 -13.35 -1.31 -13.47
C PHE A 243 -13.17 -2.56 -12.58
N GLN A 244 -14.26 -3.05 -11.96
CA GLN A 244 -14.19 -4.27 -11.15
C GLN A 244 -13.91 -5.52 -11.99
N GLN A 245 -14.50 -5.61 -13.19
CA GLN A 245 -14.25 -6.71 -14.13
C GLN A 245 -12.77 -6.77 -14.54
N ARG A 246 -12.18 -5.65 -14.97
CA ARG A 246 -10.74 -5.60 -15.29
C ARG A 246 -9.84 -5.91 -14.11
N ARG A 247 -10.21 -5.45 -12.91
CA ARG A 247 -9.48 -5.80 -11.69
C ARG A 247 -9.52 -7.31 -11.43
N LEU A 248 -10.68 -7.94 -11.63
CA LEU A 248 -10.84 -9.39 -11.52
C LEU A 248 -9.94 -10.11 -12.52
N GLU A 249 -9.96 -9.72 -13.80
CA GLU A 249 -9.09 -10.28 -14.85
C GLU A 249 -7.59 -10.12 -14.52
N GLY A 250 -7.20 -8.98 -13.94
CA GLY A 250 -5.84 -8.75 -13.46
C GLY A 250 -5.44 -9.72 -12.34
N LEU A 251 -6.32 -9.91 -11.35
CA LEU A 251 -6.11 -10.85 -10.25
C LEU A 251 -6.07 -12.30 -10.75
N GLU A 252 -6.92 -12.68 -11.70
CA GLU A 252 -6.91 -14.00 -12.31
C GLU A 252 -5.58 -14.30 -13.03
N ARG A 253 -5.05 -13.32 -13.77
CA ARG A 253 -3.71 -13.43 -14.38
C ARG A 253 -2.61 -13.61 -13.33
N GLN A 254 -2.65 -12.85 -12.24
CA GLN A 254 -1.69 -12.98 -11.14
C GLN A 254 -1.78 -14.36 -10.47
N ILE A 255 -3.00 -14.84 -10.19
CA ILE A 255 -3.23 -16.18 -9.63
C ILE A 255 -2.67 -17.25 -10.59
N GLY A 256 -2.92 -17.13 -11.88
CA GLY A 256 -2.38 -18.03 -12.89
C GLY A 256 -0.86 -18.01 -12.97
N GLN A 257 -0.23 -16.84 -12.81
CA GLN A 257 1.23 -16.74 -12.73
C GLN A 257 1.79 -17.42 -11.50
N VAL A 258 1.28 -17.10 -10.30
CA VAL A 258 1.74 -17.70 -9.04
C VAL A 258 1.55 -19.22 -9.04
N ARG A 259 0.45 -19.73 -9.62
CA ARG A 259 0.26 -21.18 -9.79
C ARG A 259 1.35 -21.82 -10.65
N ARG A 260 1.71 -21.21 -11.78
CA ARG A 260 2.82 -21.69 -12.62
C ARG A 260 4.16 -21.67 -11.88
N GLU A 261 4.45 -20.60 -11.15
CA GLU A 261 5.66 -20.51 -10.33
C GLU A 261 5.72 -21.63 -9.26
N ILE A 262 4.58 -21.95 -8.63
CA ILE A 262 4.48 -23.07 -7.68
C ILE A 262 4.71 -24.41 -8.39
N GLU A 263 4.10 -24.64 -9.56
CA GLU A 263 4.29 -25.86 -10.34
C GLU A 263 5.74 -26.04 -10.78
N GLU A 264 6.39 -24.98 -11.26
CA GLU A 264 7.81 -24.97 -11.62
C GLU A 264 8.69 -25.28 -10.39
N PHE A 265 8.41 -24.66 -9.25
CA PHE A 265 9.13 -24.92 -8.01
C PHE A 265 8.92 -26.36 -7.52
N GLN A 266 7.72 -26.91 -7.66
CA GLN A 266 7.42 -28.30 -7.34
C GLN A 266 8.15 -29.28 -8.26
N ALA A 267 8.22 -28.99 -9.56
CA ALA A 267 8.97 -29.80 -10.53
C ALA A 267 10.49 -29.76 -10.26
N GLN A 268 11.01 -28.65 -9.74
CA GLN A 268 12.41 -28.49 -9.36
C GLN A 268 12.72 -28.93 -7.93
N ARG A 269 11.71 -29.36 -7.16
CA ARG A 269 11.83 -29.62 -5.72
C ARG A 269 12.97 -30.58 -5.40
N ASP A 270 13.01 -31.74 -6.06
CA ASP A 270 13.97 -32.78 -5.73
C ASP A 270 15.40 -32.34 -6.09
N GLN A 271 15.58 -31.65 -7.22
CA GLN A 271 16.87 -31.06 -7.59
C GLN A 271 17.36 -30.02 -6.57
N LEU A 272 16.48 -29.14 -6.09
CA LEU A 272 16.82 -28.13 -5.08
C LEU A 272 17.15 -28.79 -3.73
N VAL A 273 16.45 -29.87 -3.37
CA VAL A 273 16.76 -30.67 -2.18
C VAL A 273 18.14 -31.31 -2.29
N ASP A 274 18.46 -31.92 -3.42
CA ASP A 274 19.76 -32.56 -3.66
C ASP A 274 20.90 -31.54 -3.65
N GLN A 275 20.73 -30.40 -4.31
CA GLN A 275 21.70 -29.29 -4.26
C GLN A 275 21.95 -28.85 -2.82
N ARG A 276 20.89 -28.68 -2.04
CA ARG A 276 21.01 -28.27 -0.64
C ARG A 276 21.67 -29.34 0.22
N LEU A 277 21.40 -30.62 -0.06
CA LEU A 277 22.02 -31.74 0.63
C LEU A 277 23.52 -31.77 0.37
N VAL A 278 23.95 -31.61 -0.89
CA VAL A 278 25.37 -31.52 -1.28
C VAL A 278 26.04 -30.31 -0.60
N GLU A 279 25.43 -29.12 -0.64
CA GLU A 279 25.95 -27.94 0.05
C GLU A 279 26.16 -28.17 1.54
N LEU A 280 25.23 -28.87 2.21
CA LEU A 280 25.33 -29.16 3.65
C LEU A 280 26.39 -30.22 3.97
N ILE A 281 26.60 -31.19 3.09
CA ILE A 281 27.65 -32.21 3.24
C ILE A 281 29.04 -31.58 3.00
N GLU A 282 29.20 -30.81 1.92
CA GLU A 282 30.48 -30.19 1.54
C GLU A 282 30.91 -29.07 2.49
N ARG A 283 29.97 -28.22 2.91
CA ARG A 283 30.25 -27.18 3.90
C ARG A 283 30.54 -27.76 5.28
N GLY A 284 30.19 -29.03 5.50
CA GLY A 284 30.21 -29.69 6.81
C GLY A 284 29.23 -29.03 7.79
N PRO A 285 29.10 -29.56 9.02
CA PRO A 285 28.49 -28.79 10.09
C PRO A 285 29.28 -27.47 10.15
N ALA A 286 28.60 -26.34 9.89
CA ALA A 286 29.22 -25.04 10.01
C ALA A 286 30.02 -25.06 11.31
N PRO A 287 31.35 -24.83 11.28
CA PRO A 287 32.15 -24.88 12.48
C PRO A 287 31.39 -24.04 13.47
N ARG A 288 30.97 -24.66 14.59
CA ARG A 288 30.40 -23.93 15.71
C ARG A 288 31.51 -22.97 16.07
N ASP A 289 31.44 -21.79 15.47
CA ASP A 289 32.49 -20.81 15.55
C ASP A 289 32.63 -20.64 17.05
N GLY A 290 33.79 -21.03 17.59
CA GLY A 290 34.02 -21.15 19.03
C GLY A 290 33.93 -19.81 19.75
N ARG A 291 33.44 -18.76 19.08
CA ARG A 291 32.44 -17.85 19.63
C ARG A 291 31.31 -18.70 20.23
N ARG A 292 31.50 -19.34 21.39
CA ARG A 292 31.23 -18.64 22.65
C ARG A 292 30.40 -17.42 22.27
N HIS A 293 29.08 -17.63 22.15
CA HIS A 293 28.16 -16.56 22.51
C HIS A 293 28.88 -15.87 23.67
N PRO A 294 29.35 -14.61 23.52
CA PRO A 294 29.95 -13.93 24.66
C PRO A 294 28.97 -14.20 25.76
N GLU A 295 29.41 -14.93 26.79
CA GLU A 295 28.57 -15.34 27.91
C GLU A 295 27.75 -14.10 28.19
N GLY A 296 26.47 -14.17 27.81
CA GLY A 296 25.62 -12.98 27.84
C GLY A 296 25.85 -12.48 29.24
N PRO A 297 26.33 -11.22 29.39
CA PRO A 297 27.00 -10.76 30.59
C PRO A 297 26.23 -11.35 31.74
N GLU A 298 26.93 -12.18 32.54
CA GLU A 298 26.35 -12.89 33.67
C GLU A 298 25.20 -12.04 34.15
N VAL A 299 24.01 -12.63 34.21
CA VAL A 299 22.92 -12.04 34.97
C VAL A 299 23.43 -12.00 36.41
N SER A 300 24.33 -11.04 36.67
CA SER A 300 24.56 -10.36 37.91
C SER A 300 23.15 -10.05 38.32
N ASP A 301 22.65 -10.83 39.28
CA ASP A 301 22.26 -10.32 40.58
C ASP A 301 21.89 -8.84 40.55
N ARG A 302 21.02 -8.48 39.61
CA ARG A 302 20.34 -7.21 39.61
C ARG A 302 19.35 -7.43 40.74
N PRO A 303 19.57 -6.78 41.91
CA PRO A 303 18.64 -6.90 43.01
C PRO A 303 17.29 -6.52 42.43
N GLY A 304 16.29 -7.38 42.62
CA GLY A 304 14.92 -7.06 42.25
C GLY A 304 14.58 -5.64 42.71
N PRO A 305 13.75 -4.89 41.97
CA PRO A 305 13.45 -3.50 42.26
C PRO A 305 13.06 -3.36 43.73
N ARG A 306 14.00 -2.86 44.55
CA ARG A 306 13.73 -2.42 45.90
C ARG A 306 12.76 -1.26 45.76
N GLY A 307 11.67 -1.37 46.52
CA GLY A 307 10.55 -0.45 46.49
C GLY A 307 10.91 1.01 46.72
N ASP A 308 9.93 1.84 46.36
CA ASP A 308 9.56 3.05 47.06
C ASP A 308 10.70 4.06 47.28
N ALA A 309 11.19 4.64 46.20
CA ALA A 309 11.72 5.99 46.27
C ALA A 309 10.54 6.99 46.11
N PRO A 310 10.22 7.82 47.12
CA PRO A 310 9.18 8.84 46.99
C PRO A 310 9.57 9.83 45.88
N ALA A 311 8.59 10.15 45.02
CA ALA A 311 8.76 11.08 43.92
C ALA A 311 9.30 12.43 44.43
N PRO A 312 10.28 13.06 43.74
CA PRO A 312 10.71 14.39 44.10
C PRO A 312 9.54 15.38 43.95
N PRO A 313 9.46 16.41 44.81
CA PRO A 313 8.40 17.39 44.75
C PRO A 313 8.44 18.13 43.41
N VAL A 314 7.32 18.08 42.69
CA VAL A 314 7.11 18.84 41.46
C VAL A 314 7.08 20.33 41.83
N GLU A 315 8.18 21.03 41.55
CA GLU A 315 8.20 22.49 41.58
C GLU A 315 7.23 23.02 40.52
N ARG A 316 6.05 23.42 41.00
CA ARG A 316 5.09 24.21 40.23
C ARG A 316 5.74 25.53 39.88
N ARG A 317 6.33 25.62 38.68
CA ARG A 317 6.63 26.92 38.05
C ARG A 317 5.29 27.64 37.86
N ARG A 318 4.99 28.56 38.79
CA ARG A 318 4.03 29.64 38.61
C ARG A 318 4.39 30.33 37.29
N ARG A 319 3.53 30.19 36.28
CA ARG A 319 3.45 31.18 35.21
C ARG A 319 2.87 32.42 35.85
N GLU A 320 3.74 33.37 36.15
CA GLU A 320 3.34 34.75 36.36
C GLU A 320 2.67 35.23 35.09
N SER A 321 1.36 35.43 35.22
CA SER A 321 0.57 36.36 34.43
C SER A 321 1.24 37.73 34.46
N GLN A 322 1.85 38.14 33.34
CA GLN A 322 2.08 39.55 33.09
C GLN A 322 0.75 40.18 32.68
N PRO A 323 0.32 41.26 33.36
CA PRO A 323 -0.80 42.08 32.92
C PRO A 323 -0.35 43.18 31.95
N GLU A 324 -1.32 43.59 31.13
CA GLU A 324 -1.42 44.78 30.25
C GLU A 324 -0.66 44.78 28.93
#